data_AF-A0A2E9TDY2-F1
#
_entry.id   AF-A0A2E9TDY2-F1
#
_cell.length_a   1.000
_cell.length_b   1.000
_cell.length_c   1.000
_cell.angle_alpha   90.00
_cell.angle_beta   90.00
_cell.angle_gamma   90.00
#
_symmetry.space_group_name_H-M   'P 1'
#
loop_
_entity.id
_entity.type
_entity.pdbx_description
1 polymer ?
#
loop_
_entity_poly.entity_id
_entity_poly.type
_entity_poly.pdbx_seq_one_letter_code
_entity_poly.pdbx_strand_id
1 'polypeptide(L)'
;MSMNSNINAMRTALVAGARSAGPYDWFSRAAAIMHTVLGAFLLPFVLIVPITTFILGLLVVVTFGMLLIPLSLIWMIFLGPMIATSWLWIHVPPIRPILLIPGVLYSELAGLFAAMMPEMGEWDWRATKLAMCECWPHSLHIMTGQARQGF
;
A
#
# COMPACT_ATOMS: atom_id res chain seq x y z
N MET A 1 17.94 -17.77 -0.71
CA MET A 1 16.61 -17.12 -0.77
C MET A 1 16.59 -16.19 -1.97
N SER A 2 15.60 -16.28 -2.84
CA SER A 2 15.48 -15.36 -3.98
C SER A 2 15.09 -13.98 -3.48
N MET A 3 15.50 -12.91 -4.15
CA MET A 3 15.22 -11.52 -3.74
C MET A 3 13.72 -11.26 -3.52
N ASN A 4 12.87 -11.87 -4.37
CA ASN A 4 11.41 -11.82 -4.24
C ASN A 4 10.88 -12.46 -2.95
N SER A 5 11.56 -13.49 -2.42
CA SER A 5 11.15 -14.13 -1.16
C SER A 5 11.35 -13.21 0.05
N ASN A 6 12.39 -12.37 0.03
CA ASN A 6 12.65 -11.40 1.11
C ASN A 6 11.64 -10.26 1.10
N ILE A 7 11.28 -9.75 -0.09
CA ILE A 7 10.29 -8.68 -0.26
C ILE A 7 8.92 -9.12 0.25
N ASN A 8 8.49 -10.32 -0.14
CA ASN A 8 7.22 -10.86 0.31
C ASN A 8 7.21 -11.11 1.82
N ALA A 9 8.31 -11.61 2.39
CA ALA A 9 8.43 -11.80 3.84
C ALA A 9 8.39 -10.47 4.62
N MET A 10 9.06 -9.44 4.12
CA MET A 10 9.02 -8.10 4.74
C MET A 10 7.61 -7.50 4.68
N ARG A 11 6.96 -7.58 3.51
CA ARG A 11 5.60 -7.09 3.33
C ARG A 11 4.62 -7.79 4.28
N THR A 12 4.64 -9.11 4.35
CA THR A 12 3.74 -9.87 5.23
C THR A 12 4.02 -9.59 6.70
N ALA A 13 5.29 -9.45 7.09
CA ALA A 13 5.68 -9.05 8.45
C ALA A 13 5.12 -7.67 8.83
N LEU A 14 5.26 -6.66 7.96
CA LEU A 14 4.75 -5.32 8.20
C LEU A 14 3.22 -5.30 8.31
N VAL A 15 2.53 -6.01 7.43
CA VAL A 15 1.06 -6.12 7.46
C VAL A 15 0.59 -6.81 8.74
N ALA A 16 1.25 -7.90 9.15
CA ALA A 16 0.93 -8.62 10.38
C ALA A 16 1.15 -7.75 11.62
N GLY A 17 2.30 -7.07 11.70
CA GLY A 17 2.61 -6.14 12.79
C GLY A 17 1.60 -5.00 12.89
N ALA A 18 1.25 -4.36 11.77
CA ALA A 18 0.27 -3.29 11.73
C ALA A 18 -1.13 -3.74 12.17
N ARG A 19 -1.57 -4.92 11.73
CA ARG A 19 -2.85 -5.50 12.15
C ARG A 19 -2.89 -5.85 13.64
N SER A 20 -1.76 -6.29 14.20
CA SER A 20 -1.64 -6.61 15.63
C SER A 20 -1.73 -5.40 16.55
N ALA A 21 -1.28 -4.23 16.08
CA ALA A 21 -1.32 -2.98 16.84
C ALA A 21 -2.68 -2.27 16.79
N GLY A 22 -3.52 -2.61 15.81
CA GLY A 22 -4.79 -1.94 15.54
C GLY A 22 -6.00 -2.50 16.29
N PRO A 23 -7.15 -1.81 16.23
CA PRO A 23 -8.40 -2.30 16.79
C PRO A 23 -8.88 -3.56 16.06
N TYR A 24 -9.17 -4.62 16.81
CA TYR A 24 -9.72 -5.89 16.31
C TYR A 24 -11.25 -5.93 16.36
N ASP A 25 -11.91 -4.99 15.69
CA ASP A 25 -13.36 -4.94 15.58
C ASP A 25 -13.88 -5.59 14.29
N TRP A 26 -15.20 -5.78 14.22
CA TRP A 26 -15.85 -6.43 13.08
C TRP A 26 -15.70 -5.63 11.79
N PHE A 27 -15.63 -4.29 11.86
CA PHE A 27 -15.40 -3.46 10.68
C PHE A 27 -14.00 -3.65 10.11
N SER A 28 -12.98 -3.78 10.95
CA SER A 28 -11.61 -4.02 10.47
C SER A 28 -11.49 -5.39 9.77
N ARG A 29 -12.25 -6.40 10.24
CA ARG A 29 -12.39 -7.68 9.53
C ARG A 29 -13.10 -7.51 8.19
N ALA A 30 -14.19 -6.74 8.16
CA ALA A 30 -14.90 -6.45 6.92
C ALA A 30 -14.00 -5.74 5.91
N ALA A 31 -13.19 -4.76 6.35
CA ALA A 31 -12.21 -4.08 5.50
C ALA A 31 -11.19 -5.06 4.92
N ALA A 32 -10.64 -5.97 5.73
CA ALA A 32 -9.69 -6.98 5.26
C ALA A 32 -10.30 -7.94 4.23
N ILE A 33 -11.55 -8.36 4.43
CA ILE A 33 -12.27 -9.20 3.46
C ILE A 33 -12.52 -8.43 2.17
N MET A 34 -13.00 -7.19 2.26
CA MET A 34 -13.23 -6.34 1.09
C MET A 34 -11.94 -6.10 0.31
N HIS A 35 -10.84 -5.81 0.98
CA HIS A 35 -9.51 -5.74 0.36
C HIS A 35 -9.16 -7.02 -0.41
N THR A 36 -9.33 -8.18 0.21
CA THR A 36 -9.01 -9.46 -0.43
C THR A 36 -9.88 -9.69 -1.67
N VAL A 37 -11.17 -9.36 -1.58
CA VAL A 37 -12.12 -9.51 -2.68
C VAL A 37 -11.80 -8.53 -3.81
N LEU A 38 -11.62 -7.24 -3.51
CA LEU A 38 -11.28 -6.23 -4.53
C LEU A 38 -9.91 -6.50 -5.15
N GLY A 39 -8.92 -6.89 -4.37
CA GLY A 39 -7.60 -7.27 -4.87
C GLY A 39 -7.69 -8.45 -5.85
N ALA A 40 -8.57 -9.42 -5.61
CA ALA A 40 -8.82 -10.51 -6.55
C ALA A 40 -9.45 -10.00 -7.87
N PHE A 41 -10.36 -9.02 -7.81
CA PHE A 41 -10.90 -8.37 -9.01
C PHE A 41 -9.85 -7.58 -9.79
N LEU A 42 -8.81 -7.08 -9.12
CA LEU A 42 -7.70 -6.36 -9.75
C LEU A 42 -6.61 -7.28 -10.32
N LEU A 43 -6.70 -8.59 -10.10
CA LEU A 43 -5.73 -9.58 -10.62
C LEU A 43 -5.47 -9.47 -12.13
N PRO A 44 -6.47 -9.20 -13.01
CA PRO A 44 -6.20 -9.01 -14.44
C PRO A 44 -5.23 -7.85 -14.74
N PHE A 45 -5.24 -6.79 -13.92
CA PHE A 45 -4.34 -5.64 -14.09
C PHE A 45 -2.88 -5.99 -13.79
N VAL A 46 -2.62 -7.08 -13.05
CA VAL A 46 -1.25 -7.56 -12.80
C VAL A 46 -0.51 -7.88 -14.10
N LEU A 47 -1.22 -8.28 -15.16
CA LEU A 47 -0.62 -8.53 -16.48
C LEU A 47 -0.07 -7.25 -17.14
N ILE A 48 -0.61 -6.09 -16.77
CA ILE A 48 -0.21 -4.77 -17.30
C ILE A 48 1.03 -4.24 -16.57
N VAL A 49 1.21 -4.62 -15.30
CA VAL A 49 2.33 -4.19 -14.45
C VAL A 49 3.71 -4.37 -15.08
N PRO A 50 4.11 -5.54 -15.65
CA PRO A 50 5.44 -5.68 -16.25
C PRO A 50 5.64 -4.74 -17.45
N ILE A 51 4.58 -4.49 -18.23
CA ILE A 51 4.62 -3.61 -19.40
C ILE A 51 4.81 -2.16 -18.95
N THR A 52 4.02 -1.69 -17.97
CA THR A 52 4.13 -0.31 -17.47
C THR A 52 5.45 -0.08 -16.75
N THR A 53 5.90 -1.04 -15.95
CA THR A 53 7.19 -0.97 -15.25
C THR A 53 8.34 -0.87 -16.23
N PHE A 54 8.31 -1.63 -17.33
CA PHE A 54 9.34 -1.58 -18.38
C PHE A 54 9.34 -0.22 -19.11
N ILE A 55 8.17 0.23 -19.58
CA ILE A 55 8.05 1.49 -20.33
C ILE A 55 8.44 2.68 -19.44
N LEU A 56 7.91 2.74 -18.21
CA LEU A 56 8.25 3.80 -17.26
C LEU A 56 9.72 3.73 -16.88
N GLY A 57 10.28 2.55 -16.64
CA GLY A 57 11.70 2.36 -16.35
C GLY A 57 12.59 2.93 -17.45
N LEU A 58 12.30 2.62 -18.72
CA LEU A 58 13.01 3.19 -19.86
C LEU A 58 12.91 4.71 -19.91
N LEU A 59 11.70 5.25 -19.67
CA LEU A 59 11.44 6.69 -19.68
C LEU A 59 12.21 7.41 -18.56
N VAL A 60 12.32 6.79 -17.38
CA VAL A 60 13.11 7.34 -16.27
C VAL A 60 14.60 7.36 -16.63
N VAL A 61 15.12 6.30 -17.26
CA VAL A 61 16.53 6.26 -17.70
C VAL A 61 16.82 7.38 -18.71
N VAL A 62 15.96 7.55 -19.71
CA VAL A 62 16.09 8.60 -20.74
C VAL A 62 16.02 10.01 -20.13
N THR A 63 15.22 10.19 -19.08
CA THR A 63 15.07 11.48 -18.37
C THR A 63 16.07 11.68 -17.23
N PHE A 64 17.11 10.83 -17.12
CA PHE A 64 18.11 10.86 -16.05
C PHE A 64 17.49 10.88 -14.64
N GLY A 65 16.38 10.17 -14.44
CA GLY A 65 15.72 10.14 -13.13
C GLY A 65 14.72 11.28 -12.87
N MET A 66 14.66 12.33 -13.70
CA MET A 66 13.77 13.47 -13.44
C MET A 66 12.29 13.08 -13.38
N LEU A 67 11.87 12.04 -14.10
CA LEU A 67 10.50 11.53 -14.07
C LEU A 67 10.10 10.90 -12.72
N LEU A 68 11.06 10.58 -11.84
CA LEU A 68 10.76 10.10 -10.49
C LEU A 68 10.13 11.19 -9.63
N ILE A 69 10.48 12.46 -9.87
CA ILE A 69 9.94 13.59 -9.11
C ILE A 69 8.41 13.67 -9.26
N PRO A 70 7.83 13.77 -10.48
CA PRO A 70 6.38 13.81 -10.63
C PRO A 70 5.70 12.51 -10.16
N LEU A 71 6.31 11.34 -10.36
CA LEU A 71 5.78 10.08 -9.83
C LEU A 71 5.71 10.08 -8.30
N SER A 72 6.73 10.62 -7.63
CA SER A 72 6.75 10.76 -6.17
C SER A 72 5.72 11.77 -5.67
N LEU A 73 5.49 12.87 -6.40
CA LEU A 73 4.46 13.85 -6.08
C LEU A 73 3.05 13.24 -6.20
N ILE A 74 2.79 12.45 -7.24
CA ILE A 74 1.53 11.72 -7.39
C ILE A 74 1.37 10.72 -6.23
N TRP A 75 2.43 10.01 -5.85
CA TRP A 75 2.39 9.13 -4.68
C TRP A 75 2.01 9.87 -3.40
N MET A 76 2.52 11.09 -3.19
CA MET A 76 2.16 11.89 -2.01
C MET A 76 0.66 12.24 -1.97
N ILE A 77 0.04 12.43 -3.14
CA ILE A 77 -1.41 12.66 -3.25
C ILE A 77 -2.18 11.41 -2.81
N PHE A 78 -1.68 10.19 -3.06
CA PHE A 78 -2.27 8.95 -2.56
C PHE A 78 -1.97 8.71 -1.08
N LEU A 79 -0.75 9.00 -0.65
CA LEU A 79 -0.29 8.70 0.70
C LEU A 79 -1.04 9.53 1.76
N GLY A 80 -1.22 10.83 1.52
CA GLY A 80 -1.85 11.75 2.47
C GLY A 80 -3.26 11.31 2.89
N PRO A 81 -4.23 11.18 1.97
CA PRO A 81 -5.58 10.75 2.29
C PRO A 81 -5.64 9.31 2.84
N MET A 82 -4.76 8.41 2.40
CA MET A 82 -4.68 7.05 2.95
C MET A 82 -4.29 7.06 4.43
N ILE A 83 -3.32 7.88 4.82
CA ILE A 83 -2.94 8.04 6.24
C ILE A 83 -4.05 8.76 7.01
N ALA A 84 -4.64 9.81 6.44
CA ALA A 84 -5.71 10.57 7.10
C ALA A 84 -6.93 9.68 7.40
N THR A 85 -7.35 8.86 6.43
CA THR A 85 -8.45 7.91 6.61
C THR A 85 -8.11 6.79 7.59
N SER A 86 -6.86 6.30 7.58
CA SER A 86 -6.37 5.35 8.60
C SER A 86 -6.37 5.96 10.01
N TRP A 87 -5.93 7.21 10.15
CA TRP A 87 -5.96 7.93 11.42
C TRP A 87 -7.39 8.11 11.94
N LEU A 88 -8.31 8.55 11.06
CA LEU A 88 -9.73 8.69 11.38
C LEU A 88 -10.34 7.35 11.81
N TRP A 89 -9.97 6.25 11.15
CA TRP A 89 -10.46 4.91 11.50
C TRP A 89 -10.07 4.50 12.94
N ILE A 90 -8.82 4.79 13.31
CA ILE A 90 -8.27 4.44 14.63
C ILE A 90 -8.92 5.31 15.72
N HIS A 91 -9.00 6.62 15.52
CA HIS A 91 -9.37 7.58 16.57
C HIS A 91 -10.87 7.88 16.64
N VAL A 92 -11.63 7.66 15.57
CA VAL A 92 -13.05 8.03 15.49
C VAL A 92 -13.90 6.81 15.09
N PRO A 93 -14.19 5.88 16.02
CA PRO A 93 -14.95 4.66 15.70
C PRO A 93 -16.30 4.86 15.00
N PRO A 94 -17.11 5.91 15.30
CA PRO A 94 -18.40 6.10 14.64
C PRO A 94 -18.33 6.33 13.12
N ILE A 95 -17.17 6.76 12.58
CA ILE A 95 -17.03 7.08 11.16
C ILE A 95 -16.63 5.85 10.31
N ARG A 96 -16.29 4.73 10.94
CA ARG A 96 -15.84 3.49 10.27
C ARG A 96 -16.82 2.97 9.20
N PRO A 97 -18.15 2.93 9.40
CA PRO A 97 -19.07 2.47 8.36
C PRO A 97 -18.99 3.32 7.08
N ILE A 98 -18.81 4.64 7.25
CA ILE A 98 -18.74 5.61 6.15
C ILE A 98 -17.40 5.51 5.44
N LEU A 99 -16.30 5.30 6.18
CA LEU A 99 -14.95 5.18 5.61
C LEU A 99 -14.67 3.83 4.96
N LEU A 100 -15.43 2.77 5.28
CA LEU A 100 -15.12 1.41 4.85
C LEU A 100 -15.00 1.30 3.33
N ILE A 101 -16.04 1.69 2.59
CA ILE A 101 -16.08 1.58 1.13
C ILE A 101 -15.07 2.53 0.46
N PRO A 102 -15.10 3.87 0.70
CA PRO A 102 -14.19 4.78 0.03
C PRO A 102 -12.73 4.53 0.42
N GLY A 103 -12.47 4.14 1.67
CA GLY A 103 -11.14 3.81 2.16
C GLY A 103 -10.53 2.62 1.44
N VAL A 104 -11.24 1.48 1.41
CA VAL A 104 -10.77 0.27 0.71
C VAL A 104 -10.54 0.55 -0.78
N LEU A 105 -11.49 1.20 -1.46
CA LEU A 105 -11.34 1.54 -2.88
C LEU A 105 -10.11 2.42 -3.12
N TYR A 106 -9.91 3.41 -2.26
CA TYR A 106 -8.80 4.33 -2.39
C TYR A 106 -7.44 3.64 -2.15
N SER A 107 -7.35 2.78 -1.14
CA SER A 107 -6.13 1.99 -0.89
C SER A 107 -5.81 1.00 -2.00
N GLU A 108 -6.80 0.42 -2.67
CA GLU A 108 -6.59 -0.45 -3.83
C GLU A 108 -6.06 0.33 -5.04
N LEU A 109 -6.61 1.52 -5.30
CA LEU A 109 -6.09 2.42 -6.35
C LEU A 109 -4.66 2.86 -6.05
N ALA A 110 -4.36 3.22 -4.80
CA ALA A 110 -3.00 3.53 -4.37
C ALA A 110 -2.07 2.32 -4.53
N GLY A 111 -2.54 1.11 -4.20
CA GLY A 111 -1.81 -0.14 -4.38
C GLY A 111 -1.48 -0.43 -5.84
N LEU A 112 -2.44 -0.22 -6.75
CA LEU A 112 -2.23 -0.36 -8.19
C LEU A 112 -1.19 0.64 -8.70
N PHE A 113 -1.28 1.91 -8.31
CA PHE A 113 -0.28 2.92 -8.65
C PHE A 113 1.11 2.54 -8.11
N ALA A 114 1.19 2.10 -6.85
CA ALA A 114 2.43 1.63 -6.24
C ALA A 114 3.03 0.40 -6.94
N ALA A 115 2.20 -0.49 -7.47
CA ALA A 115 2.64 -1.63 -8.24
C ALA A 115 3.16 -1.26 -9.64
N MET A 116 2.68 -0.17 -10.23
CA MET A 116 3.11 0.30 -11.55
C MET A 116 4.35 1.20 -11.51
N MET A 117 4.73 1.74 -10.34
CA MET A 117 5.92 2.58 -10.22
C MET A 117 7.20 1.80 -10.57
N PRO A 118 8.08 2.33 -11.43
CA PRO A 118 9.35 1.70 -11.74
C PRO A 118 10.26 1.65 -10.52
N GLU A 119 10.96 0.53 -10.35
CA GLU A 119 11.88 0.33 -9.22
C GLU A 119 13.31 0.72 -9.59
N MET A 120 13.93 1.55 -8.76
CA MET A 120 15.34 1.96 -8.91
C MET A 120 16.24 1.30 -7.88
N GLY A 121 16.10 -0.03 -7.72
CA GLY A 121 16.93 -0.82 -6.79
C GLY A 121 16.53 -0.75 -5.32
N GLU A 122 15.56 0.09 -4.96
CA GLU A 122 15.04 0.28 -3.60
C GLU A 122 13.79 -0.58 -3.31
N TRP A 123 13.98 -1.90 -3.31
CA TRP A 123 12.88 -2.87 -3.15
C TRP A 123 12.14 -2.74 -1.81
N ASP A 124 12.83 -2.33 -0.75
CA ASP A 124 12.24 -2.12 0.59
C ASP A 124 11.19 -1.01 0.60
N TRP A 125 11.41 0.05 -0.18
CA TRP A 125 10.48 1.16 -0.29
C TRP A 125 9.21 0.75 -1.02
N ARG A 126 9.34 -0.04 -2.10
CA ARG A 126 8.18 -0.60 -2.78
C ARG A 126 7.41 -1.56 -1.86
N ALA A 127 8.11 -2.44 -1.16
CA ALA A 127 7.51 -3.37 -0.21
C ALA A 127 6.70 -2.62 0.86
N THR A 128 7.25 -1.54 1.39
CA THR A 128 6.60 -0.69 2.40
C THR A 128 5.36 0.00 1.85
N LYS A 129 5.42 0.59 0.64
CA LYS A 129 4.27 1.24 -0.01
C LYS A 129 3.12 0.25 -0.25
N LEU A 130 3.44 -0.94 -0.78
CA LEU A 130 2.45 -1.99 -1.00
C LEU A 130 1.86 -2.51 0.32
N ALA A 131 2.70 -2.70 1.35
CA ALA A 131 2.25 -3.09 2.68
C ALA A 131 1.30 -2.04 3.28
N MET A 132 1.60 -0.74 3.12
CA MET A 132 0.72 0.34 3.58
C MET A 132 -0.66 0.30 2.91
N CYS A 133 -0.73 0.04 1.60
CA CYS A 133 -2.00 -0.08 0.89
C CYS A 133 -2.80 -1.32 1.34
N GLU A 134 -2.13 -2.47 1.50
CA GLU A 134 -2.79 -3.74 1.86
C GLU A 134 -3.25 -3.79 3.33
N CYS A 135 -2.55 -3.08 4.22
CA CYS A 135 -2.88 -3.08 5.63
C CYS A 135 -3.89 -2.01 6.02
N TRP A 136 -4.38 -1.17 5.09
CA TRP A 136 -5.46 -0.22 5.40
C TRP A 136 -6.64 -1.00 6.04
N PRO A 137 -7.21 -0.52 7.16
CA PRO A 137 -7.11 0.82 7.77
C PRO A 137 -5.97 1.01 8.78
N HIS A 138 -5.02 0.08 8.88
CA HIS A 138 -3.89 0.11 9.83
C HIS A 138 -2.59 0.70 9.25
N SER A 139 -2.66 1.38 8.09
CA SER A 139 -1.50 1.95 7.40
C SER A 139 -0.70 2.95 8.24
N LEU A 140 -1.36 3.68 9.14
CA LEU A 140 -0.71 4.59 10.09
C LEU A 140 0.32 3.86 10.98
N HIS A 141 0.04 2.62 11.41
CA HIS A 141 0.96 1.88 12.30
C HIS A 141 2.27 1.48 11.60
N ILE A 142 2.26 1.31 10.27
CA ILE A 142 3.48 1.11 9.50
C ILE A 142 4.28 2.41 9.44
N MET A 143 3.60 3.54 9.20
CA MET A 143 4.24 4.85 9.09
C MET A 143 4.87 5.31 10.41
N THR A 144 4.19 5.11 11.54
CA THR A 144 4.69 5.48 12.87
C THR A 144 5.77 4.52 13.39
N GLY A 145 6.09 3.46 12.64
CA GLY A 145 7.08 2.45 13.04
C GLY A 145 6.59 1.48 14.12
N GLN A 146 5.33 1.58 14.56
CA GLN A 146 4.74 0.66 15.55
C GLN A 146 4.70 -0.79 15.03
N ALA A 147 4.54 -0.98 13.72
CA ALA A 147 4.60 -2.30 13.08
C ALA A 147 6.00 -2.96 13.16
N ARG A 148 7.07 -2.22 13.46
CA ARG A 148 8.44 -2.75 13.58
C ARG A 148 8.83 -3.17 15.01
N GLN A 149 8.05 -2.77 16.02
CA GLN A 149 8.36 -3.02 17.44
C GLN A 149 7.85 -4.37 17.96
N GLY A 150 7.16 -5.16 17.12
CA GLY A 150 6.69 -6.51 17.46
C GLY A 150 7.71 -7.63 17.20
N PHE A 151 8.98 -7.29 16.96
CA PHE A 151 10.09 -8.22 16.75
C PHE A 151 11.13 -8.10 17.88
#